data_AF-A0A1C2HYW5-F1
#
_entry.id   AF-A0A1C2HYW5-F1
#
_cell.length_a   1.000
_cell.length_b   1.000
_cell.length_c   1.000
_cell.angle_alpha   90.00
_cell.angle_beta   90.00
_cell.angle_gamma   90.00
#
_symmetry.space_group_name_H-M   'P 1'
#
loop_
_entity.id
_entity.type
_entity.pdbx_description
1 polymer ?
#
loop_
_entity_poly.entity_id
_entity_poly.type
_entity_poly.pdbx_seq_one_letter_code
_entity_poly.pdbx_strand_id
1 'polypeptide(L)'
;MQTYLVGGAVRDELLGQPAHDRDYVLVNATPSDIDRLLEAGYRQVGKDFPVFLSPQGEEYALARVERKTGSGHKGFSFATEQVSLVEDLSRRDLTINAMARDLLTGELTDPYGGQHDLQAGVLRHVSESFAEDPLRVFRVARFAARYPSFRLADETREIMTQVTARGDLSQLSAERVWGETVKALATSAPRRYFEVLKDVGALQVWFPELEALDQVPQPAEHHPEGDAWIHTLMVLDQAQEGTTAEKLAALFHDIGKGLTPPEEWPRHVDHEITGGILLDEVRRRLHVPKEEFTLMRVVAEQHLRVHQVLAIRKPGRLLALLQAIRGTRVEQEAFFASVLKV
;
A
#
# COMPACT_ATOMS: atom_id res chain seq x y z
N MET A 1 -13.92 5.41 32.68
CA MET A 1 -12.94 5.42 31.55
C MET A 1 -12.84 6.80 30.90
N GLN A 2 -11.68 7.14 30.33
CA GLN A 2 -11.51 8.28 29.42
C GLN A 2 -11.56 7.76 27.97
N THR A 3 -12.20 8.50 27.07
CA THR A 3 -12.37 8.10 25.67
C THR A 3 -11.79 9.16 24.76
N TYR A 4 -10.89 8.73 23.87
CA TYR A 4 -10.21 9.61 22.92
C TYR A 4 -10.53 9.18 21.49
N LEU A 5 -10.92 10.13 20.64
CA LEU A 5 -10.85 9.94 19.19
C LEU A 5 -9.37 9.98 18.77
N VAL A 6 -8.91 9.02 17.99
CA VAL A 6 -7.48 8.86 17.66
C VAL A 6 -7.25 8.63 16.18
N GLY A 7 -5.99 8.76 15.75
CA GLY A 7 -5.55 8.25 14.45
C GLY A 7 -6.02 9.07 13.27
N GLY A 8 -6.51 8.36 12.24
CA GLY A 8 -6.85 8.95 10.95
C GLY A 8 -7.94 10.00 11.05
N ALA A 9 -8.92 9.81 11.94
CA ALA A 9 -10.00 10.77 12.14
C ALA A 9 -9.50 12.13 12.63
N VAL A 10 -8.59 12.15 13.61
CA VAL A 10 -8.01 13.38 14.15
C VAL A 10 -7.18 14.09 13.08
N ARG A 11 -6.35 13.35 12.35
CA ARG A 11 -5.55 13.88 11.23
C ARG A 11 -6.43 14.48 10.14
N ASP A 12 -7.45 13.74 9.70
CA ASP A 12 -8.31 14.15 8.60
C ASP A 12 -9.15 15.37 9.00
N GLU A 13 -9.62 15.45 10.25
CA GLU A 13 -10.27 16.65 10.81
C GLU A 13 -9.35 17.87 10.76
N LEU A 14 -8.08 17.74 11.17
CA LEU A 14 -7.09 18.83 11.14
C LEU A 14 -6.74 19.27 9.71
N LEU A 15 -6.87 18.38 8.73
CA LEU A 15 -6.72 18.69 7.30
C LEU A 15 -8.01 19.27 6.67
N GLY A 16 -9.10 19.41 7.44
CA GLY A 16 -10.41 19.84 6.92
C GLY A 16 -11.06 18.80 5.99
N GLN A 17 -10.65 17.54 6.09
CA GLN A 17 -11.17 16.41 5.31
C GLN A 17 -12.25 15.66 6.11
N PRO A 18 -13.25 15.06 5.44
CA PRO A 18 -14.20 14.19 6.13
C PRO A 18 -13.48 12.98 6.72
N ALA A 19 -13.70 12.71 8.01
CA ALA A 19 -13.22 11.49 8.64
C ALA A 19 -13.99 10.29 8.08
N HIS A 20 -13.26 9.33 7.49
CA HIS A 20 -13.86 8.12 6.93
C HIS A 20 -14.16 7.09 8.01
N ASP A 21 -13.17 6.77 8.82
CA ASP A 21 -13.26 5.79 9.92
C ASP A 21 -12.93 6.50 11.24
N ARG A 22 -13.72 6.23 12.27
CA ARG A 22 -13.54 6.81 13.61
C ARG A 22 -13.11 5.70 14.57
N ASP A 23 -11.86 5.82 15.01
CA ASP A 23 -11.26 4.93 15.97
C ASP A 23 -11.16 5.64 17.32
N TYR A 24 -11.53 4.93 18.38
CA TYR A 24 -11.51 5.43 19.74
C TYR A 24 -10.60 4.58 20.63
N VAL A 25 -9.87 5.23 21.52
CA VAL A 25 -9.07 4.58 22.56
C VAL A 25 -9.69 4.84 23.93
N LEU A 26 -9.87 3.75 24.67
CA LEU A 26 -10.37 3.73 26.04
C LEU A 26 -9.19 3.60 27.00
N VAL A 27 -8.94 4.65 27.77
CA VAL A 27 -7.85 4.71 28.75
C VAL A 27 -8.43 4.50 30.15
N ASN A 28 -7.73 3.71 30.98
CA ASN A 28 -8.14 3.37 32.35
C ASN A 28 -9.57 2.79 32.43
N ALA A 29 -9.94 1.94 31.46
CA ALA A 29 -11.21 1.24 31.49
C ALA A 29 -11.19 0.13 32.55
N THR A 30 -12.19 0.12 33.43
CA THR A 30 -12.37 -0.95 34.43
C THR A 30 -13.20 -2.10 33.84
N PRO A 31 -13.18 -3.32 34.42
CA PRO A 31 -14.07 -4.39 33.99
C PRO A 31 -15.55 -3.97 33.97
N SER A 32 -15.98 -3.18 34.96
CA SER A 32 -17.35 -2.63 35.00
C SER A 32 -17.63 -1.65 33.86
N ASP A 33 -16.65 -0.89 33.38
CA ASP A 33 -16.83 -0.05 32.19
C ASP A 33 -17.02 -0.90 30.92
N ILE A 34 -16.31 -2.04 30.82
CA ILE A 34 -16.47 -2.98 29.72
C ILE A 34 -17.85 -3.62 29.73
N ASP A 35 -18.33 -4.07 30.90
CA ASP A 35 -19.68 -4.63 31.03
C ASP A 35 -20.74 -3.62 30.56
N ARG A 36 -20.60 -2.34 30.92
CA ARG A 36 -21.48 -1.26 30.46
C ARG A 36 -21.46 -1.07 28.94
N LEU A 37 -20.31 -1.20 28.29
CA LEU A 37 -20.22 -1.13 26.82
C LEU A 37 -21.01 -2.27 26.18
N LEU A 38 -20.84 -3.49 26.69
CA LEU A 38 -21.55 -4.67 26.20
C LEU A 38 -23.07 -4.54 26.40
N GLU A 39 -23.51 -4.06 27.57
CA GLU A 39 -24.91 -3.74 27.86
C GLU A 39 -25.47 -2.65 26.94
N ALA A 40 -24.64 -1.67 26.54
CA ALA A 40 -24.99 -0.64 25.58
C ALA A 40 -25.03 -1.13 24.12
N GLY A 41 -24.81 -2.43 23.87
CA GLY A 41 -24.92 -3.05 22.55
C GLY A 41 -23.60 -3.07 21.77
N TYR A 42 -22.47 -2.76 22.40
CA TYR A 42 -21.17 -2.93 21.76
C TYR A 42 -20.85 -4.41 21.62
N ARG A 43 -20.16 -4.76 20.53
CA ARG A 43 -19.77 -6.15 20.25
C ARG A 43 -18.26 -6.27 20.29
N GLN A 44 -17.76 -7.15 21.16
CA GLN A 44 -16.34 -7.47 21.17
C GLN A 44 -15.97 -8.21 19.89
N VAL A 45 -14.93 -7.72 19.22
CA VAL A 45 -14.33 -8.31 18.02
C VAL A 45 -12.83 -8.49 18.22
N GLY A 46 -12.26 -9.48 17.52
CA GLY A 46 -10.87 -9.88 17.70
C GLY A 46 -10.71 -10.91 18.83
N LYS A 47 -10.02 -12.01 18.52
CA LYS A 47 -9.76 -13.08 19.50
C LYS A 47 -8.58 -12.77 20.42
N ASP A 48 -7.62 -12.00 19.91
CA ASP A 48 -6.33 -11.80 20.56
C ASP A 48 -6.24 -10.46 21.33
N PHE A 49 -7.14 -9.51 21.02
CA PHE A 49 -7.18 -8.20 21.66
C PHE A 49 -8.61 -7.64 21.71
N PRO A 50 -9.08 -7.11 22.85
CA PRO A 50 -10.43 -6.56 22.98
C PRO A 50 -10.59 -5.24 22.21
N VAL A 51 -11.15 -5.34 21.01
CA VAL A 51 -11.75 -4.22 20.28
C VAL A 51 -13.26 -4.36 20.39
N PHE A 52 -13.98 -3.25 20.55
CA PHE A 52 -15.43 -3.21 20.66
C PHE A 52 -16.00 -2.40 19.51
N LEU A 53 -16.88 -3.01 18.72
CA LEU A 53 -17.64 -2.30 17.69
C LEU A 53 -18.90 -1.71 18.31
N SER A 54 -19.09 -0.40 18.16
CA SER A 54 -20.33 0.27 18.56
C SER A 54 -21.51 -0.19 17.68
N PRO A 55 -22.77 0.03 18.11
CA PRO A 55 -23.95 -0.20 17.27
C PRO A 55 -23.91 0.55 15.93
N GLN A 56 -23.16 1.65 15.87
CA GLN A 56 -22.94 2.48 14.68
C GLN A 56 -21.77 2.00 13.81
N GLY A 57 -21.03 0.97 14.26
CA GLY A 57 -19.91 0.39 13.52
C GLY A 57 -18.55 1.05 13.77
N GLU A 58 -18.43 1.91 14.78
CA GLU A 58 -17.16 2.55 15.15
C GLU A 58 -16.31 1.63 16.05
N GLU A 59 -14.98 1.74 15.95
CA GLU A 59 -14.04 0.89 16.69
C GLU A 59 -13.59 1.53 18.00
N TYR A 60 -13.72 0.80 19.12
CA TYR A 60 -13.26 1.20 20.44
C TYR A 60 -12.24 0.19 20.96
N ALA A 61 -10.99 0.60 21.09
CA ALA A 61 -9.90 -0.25 21.56
C ALA A 61 -9.44 0.16 22.97
N LEU A 62 -9.07 -0.80 23.80
CA LEU A 62 -8.37 -0.48 25.05
C LEU A 62 -6.97 0.11 24.75
N ALA A 63 -6.51 1.04 25.59
CA ALA A 63 -5.11 1.45 25.57
C ALA A 63 -4.21 0.24 25.88
N ARG A 64 -3.11 0.08 25.13
CA ARG A 64 -2.23 -1.07 25.29
C ARG A 64 -0.75 -0.75 25.06
N VAL A 65 0.10 -1.53 25.71
CA VAL A 65 1.52 -1.65 25.36
C VAL A 65 1.72 -3.04 24.75
N GLU A 66 2.42 -3.07 23.62
CA GLU A 66 2.80 -4.30 22.94
C GLU A 66 4.19 -4.71 23.43
N ARG A 67 4.36 -5.97 23.84
CA ARG A 67 5.69 -6.54 24.14
C ARG A 67 5.95 -7.70 23.20
N LYS A 68 7.07 -7.63 22.48
CA LYS A 68 7.53 -8.73 21.63
C LYS A 68 7.94 -9.91 22.51
N THR A 69 7.19 -11.01 22.43
CA THR A 69 7.44 -12.27 23.13
C THR A 69 8.01 -13.37 22.24
N GLY A 70 8.12 -13.12 20.91
CA GLY A 70 8.69 -14.07 19.97
C GLY A 70 8.94 -13.49 18.57
N SER A 71 9.38 -14.34 17.64
CA SER A 71 9.53 -14.00 16.21
C SER A 71 8.19 -14.12 15.47
N GLY A 72 7.90 -13.18 14.57
CA GLY A 72 6.69 -13.17 13.75
C GLY A 72 5.49 -12.41 14.37
N HIS A 73 4.43 -12.21 13.59
CA HIS A 73 3.28 -11.35 13.94
C HIS A 73 2.39 -11.86 15.09
N LYS A 74 2.56 -13.12 15.51
CA LYS A 74 1.85 -13.70 16.68
C LYS A 74 2.68 -13.63 17.97
N GLY A 75 3.90 -13.11 17.92
CA GLY A 75 4.80 -13.00 19.04
C GLY A 75 4.65 -11.71 19.83
N PHE A 76 3.41 -11.27 20.11
CA PHE A 76 3.16 -10.08 20.93
C PHE A 76 2.27 -10.45 22.11
N SER A 77 2.66 -10.02 23.32
CA SER A 77 1.75 -9.94 24.47
C SER A 77 1.29 -8.51 24.66
N PHE A 78 0.04 -8.35 25.11
CA PHE A 78 -0.56 -7.04 25.36
C PHE A 78 -0.72 -6.84 26.86
N ALA A 79 -0.28 -5.68 27.36
CA ALA A 79 -0.67 -5.19 28.67
C ALA A 79 -1.65 -4.04 28.47
N THR A 80 -2.81 -4.09 29.15
CA THR A 80 -3.84 -3.03 29.11
C THR A 80 -4.02 -2.36 30.47
N GLU A 81 -3.44 -2.92 31.52
CA GLU A 81 -3.48 -2.34 32.86
C GLU A 81 -2.47 -1.19 32.97
N GLN A 82 -2.93 -0.05 33.50
CA GLN A 82 -2.10 1.13 33.77
C GLN A 82 -1.40 1.74 32.55
N VAL A 83 -1.90 1.46 31.34
CA VAL A 83 -1.35 2.04 30.11
C VAL A 83 -1.89 3.45 29.92
N SER A 84 -0.98 4.40 29.81
CA SER A 84 -1.30 5.79 29.48
C SER A 84 -1.63 5.98 28.01
N LEU A 85 -2.36 7.05 27.69
CA LEU A 85 -2.61 7.45 26.31
C LEU A 85 -1.30 7.65 25.52
N VAL A 86 -0.29 8.26 26.14
CA VAL A 86 1.00 8.55 25.52
C VAL A 86 1.72 7.26 25.10
N GLU A 87 1.67 6.23 25.94
CA GLU A 87 2.21 4.91 25.64
C GLU A 87 1.46 4.21 24.50
N ASP A 88 0.12 4.28 24.48
CA ASP A 88 -0.66 3.74 23.35
C ASP A 88 -0.36 4.47 22.03
N LEU A 89 -0.20 5.79 22.08
CA LEU A 89 0.15 6.57 20.89
C LEU A 89 1.58 6.25 20.40
N SER A 90 2.50 5.85 21.29
CA SER A 90 3.91 5.57 20.97
C SER A 90 4.10 4.44 19.95
N ARG A 91 3.19 3.47 19.94
CA ARG A 91 3.25 2.26 19.09
C ARG A 91 2.71 2.48 17.68
N ARG A 92 2.24 3.69 17.37
CA ARG A 92 1.66 4.01 16.06
C ARG A 92 2.75 4.17 15.01
N ASP A 93 2.35 4.15 13.76
CA ASP A 93 3.27 4.23 12.63
C ASP A 93 3.87 5.63 12.46
N LEU A 94 3.00 6.64 12.36
CA LEU A 94 3.38 8.03 12.06
C LEU A 94 2.90 9.01 13.12
N THR A 95 3.67 10.08 13.36
CA THR A 95 3.34 11.18 14.27
C THR A 95 1.99 11.80 13.95
N ILE A 96 1.69 12.01 12.67
CA ILE A 96 0.40 12.52 12.18
C ILE A 96 -0.79 11.62 12.52
N ASN A 97 -0.56 10.35 12.88
CA ASN A 97 -1.58 9.41 13.33
C ASN A 97 -1.53 9.16 14.85
N ALA A 98 -0.58 9.77 15.54
CA ALA A 98 -0.31 9.62 16.97
C ALA A 98 -0.82 10.81 17.78
N MET A 99 -1.98 11.34 17.37
CA MET A 99 -2.72 12.40 18.07
C MET A 99 -4.05 11.84 18.58
N ALA A 100 -4.56 12.47 19.64
CA ALA A 100 -5.78 12.05 20.32
C ALA A 100 -6.62 13.26 20.73
N ARG A 101 -7.92 13.23 20.48
CA ARG A 101 -8.88 14.24 20.93
C ARG A 101 -9.74 13.67 22.04
N ASP A 102 -9.73 14.30 23.20
CA ASP A 102 -10.62 13.95 24.32
C ASP A 102 -12.07 14.21 23.92
N LEU A 103 -12.94 13.20 24.04
CA LEU A 103 -14.35 13.34 23.65
C LEU A 103 -15.18 14.23 24.59
N LEU A 104 -14.76 14.38 25.84
CA LEU A 104 -15.48 15.17 26.83
C LEU A 104 -15.05 16.64 26.78
N THR A 105 -13.74 16.89 26.73
CA THR A 105 -13.21 18.26 26.79
C THR A 105 -12.93 18.86 25.41
N GLY A 106 -12.77 18.03 24.38
CA GLY A 106 -12.34 18.43 23.04
C GLY A 106 -10.84 18.73 22.94
N GLU A 107 -10.09 18.58 24.04
CA GLU A 107 -8.64 18.86 24.11
C GLU A 107 -7.86 17.91 23.20
N LEU A 108 -6.90 18.46 22.46
CA LEU A 108 -6.02 17.70 21.58
C LEU A 108 -4.71 17.38 22.31
N THR A 109 -4.44 16.08 22.46
CA THR A 109 -3.18 15.53 22.97
C THR A 109 -2.29 15.13 21.80
N ASP A 110 -1.12 15.74 21.70
CA ASP A 110 -0.13 15.50 20.63
C ASP A 110 1.30 15.42 21.21
N PRO A 111 1.67 14.28 21.84
CA PRO A 111 2.95 14.14 22.53
C PRO A 111 4.14 13.96 21.57
N TYR A 112 3.89 13.67 20.29
CA TYR A 112 4.92 13.35 19.29
C TYR A 112 5.04 14.40 18.17
N GLY A 113 4.36 15.53 18.29
CA GLY A 113 4.46 16.64 17.32
C GLY A 113 3.77 16.38 15.98
N GLY A 114 2.73 15.55 15.96
CA GLY A 114 1.94 15.23 14.78
C GLY A 114 1.32 16.46 14.11
N GLN A 115 0.91 17.48 14.86
CA GLN A 115 0.39 18.73 14.27
C GLN A 115 1.47 19.48 13.48
N HIS A 116 2.69 19.53 14.02
CA HIS A 116 3.80 20.19 13.36
C HIS A 116 4.17 19.45 12.06
N ASP A 117 4.31 18.13 12.13
CA ASP A 117 4.62 17.32 10.95
C ASP A 117 3.49 17.38 9.90
N LEU A 118 2.23 17.42 10.34
CA LEU A 118 1.08 17.57 9.45
C LEU A 118 1.10 18.91 8.70
N GLN A 119 1.40 20.01 9.40
CA GLN A 119 1.55 21.34 8.80
C GLN A 119 2.76 21.43 7.87
N ALA A 120 3.87 20.79 8.25
CA ALA A 120 5.11 20.78 7.47
C ALA A 120 5.09 19.80 6.29
N GLY A 121 4.06 18.96 6.17
CA GLY A 121 3.99 17.91 5.15
C GLY A 121 5.07 16.84 5.34
N VAL A 122 5.26 16.35 6.56
CA VAL A 122 6.31 15.40 6.91
C VAL A 122 5.70 14.07 7.41
N LEU A 123 6.18 12.96 6.86
CA LEU A 123 5.89 11.61 7.33
C LEU A 123 7.02 11.17 8.27
N ARG A 124 6.81 11.38 9.57
CA ARG A 124 7.74 11.02 10.63
C ARG A 124 7.25 9.80 11.41
N HIS A 125 8.11 8.83 11.65
CA HIS A 125 7.80 7.69 12.52
C HIS A 125 7.70 8.16 13.98
N VAL A 126 6.86 7.51 14.79
CA VAL A 126 6.61 7.94 16.18
C VAL A 126 7.78 7.67 17.11
N SER A 127 8.30 6.45 17.07
CA SER A 127 9.30 5.96 18.01
C SER A 127 10.06 4.77 17.44
N GLU A 128 11.12 4.33 18.13
CA GLU A 128 11.90 3.14 17.77
C GLU A 128 11.05 1.86 17.66
N SER A 129 9.85 1.83 18.26
CA SER A 129 8.87 0.74 18.09
C SER A 129 8.47 0.53 16.63
N PHE A 130 8.76 1.47 15.73
CA PHE A 130 8.57 1.32 14.29
C PHE A 130 9.17 0.01 13.75
N ALA A 131 10.34 -0.38 14.28
CA ALA A 131 11.03 -1.60 13.86
C ALA A 131 10.32 -2.89 14.31
N GLU A 132 9.35 -2.83 15.22
CA GLU A 132 8.67 -4.01 15.75
C GLU A 132 7.68 -4.63 14.76
N ASP A 133 7.05 -3.82 13.90
CA ASP A 133 6.18 -4.29 12.83
C ASP A 133 6.70 -3.85 11.45
N PRO A 134 7.39 -4.74 10.72
CA PRO A 134 7.98 -4.41 9.42
C PRO A 134 6.95 -3.97 8.37
N LEU A 135 5.66 -4.26 8.56
CA LEU A 135 4.59 -3.76 7.68
C LEU A 135 4.52 -2.23 7.67
N ARG A 136 5.03 -1.55 8.71
CA ARG A 136 5.04 -0.08 8.77
C ARG A 136 5.82 0.55 7.61
N VAL A 137 6.81 -0.13 7.02
CA VAL A 137 7.49 0.32 5.79
C VAL A 137 6.48 0.52 4.65
N PHE A 138 5.62 -0.47 4.41
CA PHE A 138 4.57 -0.41 3.39
C PHE A 138 3.46 0.59 3.75
N ARG A 139 3.12 0.73 5.04
CA ARG A 139 2.14 1.72 5.49
C ARG A 139 2.63 3.15 5.25
N VAL A 140 3.90 3.44 5.55
CA VAL A 140 4.52 4.76 5.29
C VAL A 140 4.56 5.04 3.79
N ALA A 141 4.97 4.07 2.96
CA ALA A 141 4.93 4.20 1.51
C ALA A 141 3.50 4.50 1.01
N ARG A 142 2.48 3.84 1.58
CA ARG A 142 1.08 4.11 1.24
C ARG A 142 0.67 5.54 1.64
N PHE A 143 1.11 6.01 2.80
CA PHE A 143 0.86 7.40 3.22
C PHE A 143 1.55 8.41 2.31
N ALA A 144 2.73 8.11 1.78
CA ALA A 144 3.39 8.94 0.78
C ALA A 144 2.62 8.98 -0.56
N ALA A 145 1.92 7.90 -0.91
CA ALA A 145 1.03 7.86 -2.07
C ALA A 145 -0.30 8.59 -1.83
N ARG A 146 -0.85 8.52 -0.61
CA ARG A 146 -2.06 9.26 -0.21
C ARG A 146 -1.82 10.77 -0.12
N TYR A 147 -0.65 11.19 0.35
CA TYR A 147 -0.28 12.58 0.53
C TYR A 147 0.95 12.93 -0.32
N PRO A 148 0.78 13.10 -1.64
CA PRO A 148 1.91 13.28 -2.57
C PRO A 148 2.71 14.57 -2.35
N SER A 149 2.19 15.55 -1.61
CA SER A 149 2.95 16.73 -1.21
C SER A 149 3.84 16.50 0.01
N PHE A 150 3.67 15.38 0.72
CA PHE A 150 4.43 15.11 1.94
C PHE A 150 5.76 14.45 1.59
N ARG A 151 6.77 14.70 2.41
CA ARG A 151 8.09 14.05 2.34
C ARG A 151 8.31 13.14 3.54
N LEU A 152 9.13 12.11 3.39
CA LEU A 152 9.59 11.34 4.54
C LEU A 152 10.58 12.19 5.33
N ALA A 153 10.52 12.10 6.67
CA ALA A 153 11.62 12.58 7.50
C ALA A 153 12.88 11.71 7.25
N ASP A 154 14.06 12.31 7.38
CA ASP A 154 15.33 11.62 7.11
C ASP A 154 15.51 10.41 8.04
N GLU A 155 15.16 10.57 9.32
CA GLU A 155 15.22 9.50 10.32
C GLU A 155 14.21 8.38 10.02
N THR A 156 13.06 8.70 9.41
CA THR A 156 12.09 7.70 8.95
C THR A 156 12.63 6.90 7.76
N ARG A 157 13.29 7.58 6.80
CA ARG A 157 13.94 6.90 5.68
C ARG A 157 15.04 5.96 6.18
N GLU A 158 15.83 6.42 7.15
CA GLU A 158 16.91 5.63 7.73
C GLU A 158 16.38 4.37 8.43
N ILE A 159 15.39 4.50 9.34
CA ILE A 159 14.84 3.33 10.03
C ILE A 159 14.15 2.35 9.07
N MET A 160 13.47 2.83 8.03
CA MET A 160 12.89 1.97 6.98
C MET A 160 13.98 1.19 6.25
N THR A 161 15.09 1.85 5.90
CA THR A 161 16.25 1.22 5.25
C THR A 161 16.89 0.17 6.14
N GLN A 162 17.03 0.46 7.45
CA GLN A 162 17.55 -0.50 8.43
C GLN A 162 16.64 -1.73 8.58
N VAL A 163 15.30 -1.54 8.65
CA VAL A 163 14.32 -2.64 8.70
C VAL A 163 14.43 -3.52 7.45
N THR A 164 14.56 -2.91 6.26
CA THR A 164 14.79 -3.64 5.01
C THR A 164 16.08 -4.45 5.07
N ALA A 165 17.20 -3.82 5.45
CA ALA A 165 18.53 -4.43 5.46
C ALA A 165 18.64 -5.62 6.45
N ARG A 166 17.87 -5.62 7.53
CA ARG A 166 17.80 -6.74 8.48
C ARG A 166 17.07 -7.97 7.91
N GLY A 167 16.38 -7.84 6.79
CA GLY A 167 15.60 -8.92 6.17
C GLY A 167 14.22 -9.12 6.80
N ASP A 168 13.79 -8.23 7.70
CA ASP A 168 12.54 -8.35 8.46
C ASP A 168 11.31 -8.38 7.54
N LEU A 169 11.38 -7.72 6.37
CA LEU A 169 10.29 -7.65 5.38
C LEU A 169 9.95 -9.01 4.76
N SER A 170 10.90 -9.94 4.68
CA SER A 170 10.70 -11.28 4.11
C SER A 170 9.80 -12.16 4.98
N GLN A 171 9.61 -11.79 6.26
CA GLN A 171 8.78 -12.52 7.23
C GLN A 171 7.31 -12.08 7.20
N LEU A 172 6.97 -11.06 6.41
CA LEU A 172 5.59 -10.60 6.26
C LEU A 172 4.76 -11.64 5.51
N SER A 173 3.46 -11.69 5.81
CA SER A 173 2.55 -12.52 5.02
C SER A 173 2.13 -11.78 3.74
N ALA A 174 1.89 -12.54 2.68
CA ALA A 174 1.46 -12.01 1.40
C ALA A 174 0.18 -11.17 1.54
N GLU A 175 -0.76 -11.57 2.38
CA GLU A 175 -2.03 -10.88 2.60
C GLU A 175 -1.83 -9.49 3.19
N ARG A 176 -0.86 -9.33 4.11
CA ARG A 176 -0.56 -8.03 4.73
C ARG A 176 0.07 -7.07 3.71
N VAL A 177 1.03 -7.55 2.93
CA VAL A 177 1.69 -6.76 1.89
C VAL A 177 0.72 -6.39 0.78
N TRP A 178 -0.07 -7.37 0.33
CA TRP A 178 -1.13 -7.18 -0.67
C TRP A 178 -2.16 -6.14 -0.21
N GLY A 179 -2.61 -6.23 1.04
CA GLY A 179 -3.56 -5.27 1.61
C GLY A 179 -3.07 -3.83 1.57
N GLU A 180 -1.80 -3.59 1.89
CA GLU A 180 -1.22 -2.24 1.78
C GLU A 180 -0.99 -1.81 0.32
N THR A 181 -0.64 -2.74 -0.56
CA THR A 181 -0.46 -2.49 -2.00
C THR A 181 -1.77 -2.06 -2.66
N VAL A 182 -2.86 -2.79 -2.44
CA VAL A 182 -4.18 -2.46 -3.00
C VAL A 182 -4.67 -1.10 -2.49
N LYS A 183 -4.51 -0.83 -1.19
CA LYS A 183 -4.86 0.48 -0.63
C LYS A 183 -3.99 1.60 -1.22
N ALA A 184 -2.72 1.36 -1.53
CA ALA A 184 -1.85 2.32 -2.18
C ALA A 184 -2.27 2.60 -3.62
N LEU A 185 -2.65 1.57 -4.39
CA LEU A 185 -3.20 1.72 -5.75
C LEU A 185 -4.50 2.52 -5.80
N ALA A 186 -5.26 2.55 -4.70
CA ALA A 186 -6.48 3.34 -4.56
C ALA A 186 -6.23 4.81 -4.17
N THR A 187 -4.97 5.22 -3.96
CA THR A 187 -4.63 6.62 -3.65
C THR A 187 -4.53 7.49 -4.90
N SER A 188 -4.38 8.80 -4.71
CA SER A 188 -4.23 9.79 -5.79
C SER A 188 -2.87 9.78 -6.48
N ALA A 189 -1.83 9.21 -5.85
CA ALA A 189 -0.49 9.14 -6.43
C ALA A 189 0.17 7.77 -6.18
N PRO A 190 -0.37 6.68 -6.75
CA PRO A 190 0.09 5.33 -6.49
C PRO A 190 1.56 5.10 -6.84
N ARG A 191 2.13 5.84 -7.81
CA ARG A 191 3.57 5.79 -8.14
C ARG A 191 4.47 5.99 -6.92
N ARG A 192 4.09 6.89 -6.00
CA ARG A 192 4.92 7.27 -4.85
C ARG A 192 5.08 6.14 -3.85
N TYR A 193 4.14 5.19 -3.83
CA TYR A 193 4.27 3.98 -3.05
C TYR A 193 5.49 3.18 -3.50
N PHE A 194 5.58 2.93 -4.81
CA PHE A 194 6.65 2.13 -5.39
C PHE A 194 8.00 2.86 -5.40
N GLU A 195 8.00 4.19 -5.61
CA GLU A 195 9.21 5.03 -5.47
C GLU A 195 9.76 4.97 -4.03
N VAL A 196 8.92 5.15 -3.01
CA VAL A 196 9.36 5.07 -1.61
C VAL A 196 9.86 3.67 -1.27
N LEU A 197 9.22 2.62 -1.76
CA LEU A 197 9.70 1.25 -1.54
C LEU A 197 11.05 1.01 -2.20
N LYS A 198 11.28 1.55 -3.42
CA LYS A 198 12.56 1.46 -4.11
C LYS A 198 13.66 2.20 -3.35
N ASP A 199 13.37 3.43 -2.95
CA ASP A 199 14.28 4.31 -2.19
C ASP A 199 14.84 3.67 -0.92
N VAL A 200 14.04 2.86 -0.21
CA VAL A 200 14.44 2.18 1.03
C VAL A 200 14.86 0.73 0.80
N GLY A 201 15.00 0.31 -0.47
CA GLY A 201 15.38 -1.04 -0.89
C GLY A 201 14.33 -2.12 -0.61
N ALA A 202 13.10 -1.75 -0.27
CA ALA A 202 12.01 -2.67 0.04
C ALA A 202 11.33 -3.23 -1.21
N LEU A 203 11.41 -2.52 -2.35
CA LEU A 203 10.78 -2.95 -3.61
C LEU A 203 11.32 -4.31 -4.06
N GLN A 204 12.65 -4.49 -4.08
CA GLN A 204 13.30 -5.77 -4.43
C GLN A 204 12.83 -7.00 -3.61
N VAL A 205 12.30 -6.80 -2.40
CA VAL A 205 11.89 -7.91 -1.52
C VAL A 205 10.57 -8.52 -1.97
N TRP A 206 9.60 -7.68 -2.35
CA TRP A 206 8.24 -8.10 -2.66
C TRP A 206 7.82 -7.87 -4.11
N PHE A 207 8.60 -7.09 -4.85
CA PHE A 207 8.41 -6.75 -6.26
C PHE A 207 9.76 -6.74 -7.04
N PRO A 208 10.61 -7.78 -6.93
CA PRO A 208 11.87 -7.86 -7.67
C PRO A 208 11.71 -7.71 -9.19
N GLU A 209 10.57 -8.08 -9.75
CA GLU A 209 10.29 -7.93 -11.19
C GLU A 209 10.13 -6.46 -11.58
N LEU A 210 9.64 -5.62 -10.67
CA LEU A 210 9.59 -4.16 -10.87
C LEU A 210 10.95 -3.52 -10.61
N GLU A 211 11.68 -3.98 -9.59
CA GLU A 211 13.06 -3.52 -9.33
C GLU A 211 13.97 -3.77 -10.54
N ALA A 212 13.82 -4.93 -11.19
CA ALA A 212 14.61 -5.35 -12.34
C ALA A 212 14.41 -4.47 -13.59
N LEU A 213 13.40 -3.59 -13.61
CA LEU A 213 13.19 -2.62 -14.69
C LEU A 213 14.06 -1.37 -14.54
N ASP A 214 14.66 -1.15 -13.37
CA ASP A 214 15.51 0.01 -13.13
C ASP A 214 16.76 -0.06 -14.00
N GLN A 215 17.06 1.07 -14.67
CA GLN A 215 18.18 1.22 -15.59
C GLN A 215 18.10 0.33 -16.84
N VAL A 216 16.94 -0.26 -17.13
CA VAL A 216 16.71 -1.02 -18.36
C VAL A 216 16.36 -0.03 -19.48
N PRO A 217 17.24 0.18 -20.47
CA PRO A 217 17.10 1.22 -21.46
C PRO A 217 16.01 0.87 -22.49
N GLN A 218 15.25 1.88 -22.92
CA GLN A 218 14.19 1.72 -23.91
C GLN A 218 14.49 2.44 -25.24
N PRO A 219 13.86 2.03 -26.36
CA PRO A 219 14.02 2.72 -27.64
C PRO A 219 13.48 4.16 -27.59
N ALA A 220 14.37 5.14 -27.73
CA ALA A 220 14.03 6.58 -27.60
C ALA A 220 12.95 7.09 -28.56
N GLU A 221 12.72 6.40 -29.70
CA GLU A 221 11.65 6.75 -30.65
C GLU A 221 10.25 6.58 -30.06
N HIS A 222 10.07 5.60 -29.19
CA HIS A 222 8.78 5.27 -28.57
C HIS A 222 8.75 5.60 -27.07
N HIS A 223 9.93 5.67 -26.44
CA HIS A 223 10.11 5.86 -25.00
C HIS A 223 11.13 6.99 -24.76
N PRO A 224 10.75 8.27 -24.91
CA PRO A 224 11.64 9.41 -24.69
C PRO A 224 12.19 9.49 -23.25
N GLU A 225 11.50 8.90 -22.28
CA GLU A 225 11.93 8.72 -20.89
C GLU A 225 13.14 7.79 -20.75
N GLY A 226 13.38 6.92 -21.72
CA GLY A 226 14.60 6.12 -21.87
C GLY A 226 14.77 4.94 -20.90
N ASP A 227 13.94 4.81 -19.86
CA ASP A 227 14.08 3.80 -18.80
C ASP A 227 12.76 3.06 -18.54
N ALA A 228 12.82 1.73 -18.41
CA ALA A 228 11.63 0.89 -18.30
C ALA A 228 10.89 1.05 -16.95
N TRP A 229 11.63 1.31 -15.86
CA TRP A 229 11.04 1.60 -14.56
C TRP A 229 10.30 2.94 -14.58
N ILE A 230 10.92 3.99 -15.10
CA ILE A 230 10.28 5.31 -15.26
C ILE A 230 9.03 5.19 -16.13
N HIS A 231 9.13 4.50 -17.27
CA HIS A 231 7.98 4.26 -18.15
C HIS A 231 6.82 3.59 -17.42
N THR A 232 7.12 2.52 -16.68
CA THR A 232 6.12 1.75 -15.95
C THR A 232 5.39 2.60 -14.90
N LEU A 233 6.10 3.50 -14.20
CA LEU A 233 5.46 4.45 -13.28
C LEU A 233 4.61 5.50 -14.01
N MET A 234 5.05 5.98 -15.19
CA MET A 234 4.26 6.92 -16.01
C MET A 234 2.96 6.27 -16.53
N VAL A 235 3.04 5.00 -16.94
CA VAL A 235 1.87 4.19 -17.33
C VAL A 235 0.92 3.98 -16.14
N LEU A 236 1.44 3.74 -14.93
CA LEU A 236 0.63 3.65 -13.71
C LEU A 236 -0.10 4.97 -13.41
N ASP A 237 0.55 6.13 -13.59
CA ASP A 237 -0.10 7.44 -13.42
C ASP A 237 -1.25 7.63 -14.41
N GLN A 238 -1.04 7.24 -15.67
CA GLN A 238 -2.09 7.33 -16.69
C GLN A 238 -3.29 6.42 -16.35
N ALA A 239 -3.06 5.33 -15.62
CA ALA A 239 -4.08 4.41 -15.12
C ALA A 239 -4.75 4.86 -13.80
N GLN A 240 -4.53 6.08 -13.30
CA GLN A 240 -5.03 6.54 -11.99
C GLN A 240 -6.56 6.42 -11.81
N GLU A 241 -7.33 6.59 -12.89
CA GLU A 241 -8.80 6.48 -12.88
C GLU A 241 -9.29 5.03 -13.07
N GLY A 242 -8.36 4.10 -13.31
CA GLY A 242 -8.66 2.68 -13.47
C GLY A 242 -9.02 2.00 -12.15
N THR A 243 -9.68 0.85 -12.28
CA THR A 243 -9.86 -0.13 -11.21
C THR A 243 -8.51 -0.66 -10.71
N THR A 244 -8.50 -1.27 -9.52
CA THR A 244 -7.30 -1.93 -8.97
C THR A 244 -6.71 -2.93 -9.97
N ALA A 245 -7.54 -3.73 -10.62
CA ALA A 245 -7.11 -4.71 -11.61
C ALA A 245 -6.41 -4.03 -12.81
N GLU A 246 -6.96 -2.92 -13.30
CA GLU A 246 -6.41 -2.17 -14.43
C GLU A 246 -5.07 -1.51 -14.10
N LYS A 247 -4.96 -0.93 -12.90
CA LYS A 247 -3.70 -0.35 -12.39
C LYS A 247 -2.61 -1.40 -12.20
N LEU A 248 -2.96 -2.57 -11.70
CA LEU A 248 -2.03 -3.70 -11.60
C LEU A 248 -1.58 -4.17 -12.99
N ALA A 249 -2.52 -4.29 -13.93
CA ALA A 249 -2.19 -4.68 -15.29
C ALA A 249 -1.28 -3.66 -15.97
N ALA A 250 -1.53 -2.37 -15.78
CA ALA A 250 -0.67 -1.28 -16.23
C ALA A 250 0.73 -1.34 -15.59
N LEU A 251 0.82 -1.52 -14.27
CA LEU A 251 2.07 -1.60 -13.53
C LEU A 251 2.94 -2.81 -13.93
N PHE A 252 2.32 -3.95 -14.21
CA PHE A 252 3.05 -5.19 -14.49
C PHE A 252 3.13 -5.53 -16.00
N HIS A 253 2.68 -4.64 -16.89
CA HIS A 253 2.56 -4.98 -18.32
C HIS A 253 3.91 -5.30 -18.98
N ASP A 254 4.99 -4.70 -18.48
CA ASP A 254 6.29 -4.65 -19.15
C ASP A 254 7.42 -5.33 -18.37
N ILE A 255 7.09 -6.06 -17.30
CA ILE A 255 8.08 -6.64 -16.38
C ILE A 255 9.04 -7.62 -17.06
N GLY A 256 8.66 -8.19 -18.21
CA GLY A 256 9.51 -9.08 -18.99
C GLY A 256 10.80 -8.41 -19.47
N LYS A 257 10.82 -7.07 -19.62
CA LYS A 257 12.03 -6.33 -20.01
C LYS A 257 13.15 -6.47 -18.99
N GLY A 258 12.83 -6.65 -17.70
CA GLY A 258 13.82 -6.87 -16.64
C GLY A 258 14.64 -8.15 -16.77
N LEU A 259 14.21 -9.10 -17.63
CA LEU A 259 14.96 -10.30 -17.95
C LEU A 259 15.72 -10.21 -19.28
N THR A 260 15.62 -9.10 -20.02
CA THR A 260 16.32 -8.96 -21.29
C THR A 260 17.82 -8.83 -21.04
N PRO A 261 18.67 -9.66 -21.67
CA PRO A 261 20.12 -9.52 -21.56
C PRO A 261 20.61 -8.16 -22.10
N PRO A 262 21.63 -7.51 -21.50
CA PRO A 262 22.13 -6.21 -21.95
C PRO A 262 22.56 -6.17 -23.43
N GLU A 263 23.04 -7.27 -23.98
CA GLU A 263 23.41 -7.41 -25.39
C GLU A 263 22.22 -7.32 -26.36
N GLU A 264 21.00 -7.51 -25.88
CA GLU A 264 19.75 -7.43 -26.64
C GLU A 264 19.01 -6.10 -26.43
N TRP A 265 19.51 -5.24 -25.55
CA TRP A 265 18.94 -3.92 -25.34
C TRP A 265 19.11 -3.01 -26.57
N PRO A 266 18.14 -2.12 -26.84
CA PRO A 266 16.85 -1.95 -26.17
C PRO A 266 15.70 -2.69 -26.90
N ARG A 267 15.97 -3.81 -27.58
CA ARG A 267 14.96 -4.49 -28.42
C ARG A 267 13.93 -5.28 -27.62
N HIS A 268 14.35 -5.86 -26.49
CA HIS A 268 13.50 -6.66 -25.59
C HIS A 268 12.68 -7.72 -26.33
N VAL A 269 13.37 -8.63 -27.01
CA VAL A 269 12.72 -9.68 -27.80
C VAL A 269 11.92 -10.59 -26.86
N ASP A 270 10.68 -10.90 -27.23
CA ASP A 270 9.77 -11.80 -26.53
C ASP A 270 9.45 -11.43 -25.06
N HIS A 271 9.60 -10.17 -24.66
CA HIS A 271 9.33 -9.71 -23.30
C HIS A 271 7.85 -9.89 -22.88
N GLU A 272 6.91 -9.94 -23.83
CA GLU A 272 5.52 -10.28 -23.55
C GLU A 272 5.35 -11.74 -23.09
N ILE A 273 6.23 -12.65 -23.53
CA ILE A 273 6.23 -14.06 -23.13
C ILE A 273 6.89 -14.21 -21.77
N THR A 274 8.07 -13.61 -21.58
CA THR A 274 8.78 -13.67 -20.30
C THR A 274 7.99 -12.96 -19.20
N GLY A 275 7.30 -11.86 -19.51
CA GLY A 275 6.39 -11.17 -18.61
C GLY A 275 5.24 -12.06 -18.13
N GLY A 276 4.65 -12.86 -19.01
CA GLY A 276 3.63 -13.85 -18.64
C GLY A 276 4.14 -14.90 -17.63
N ILE A 277 5.38 -15.37 -17.81
CA ILE A 277 6.02 -16.32 -16.89
C ILE A 277 6.29 -15.68 -15.53
N LEU A 278 6.85 -14.46 -15.51
CA LEU A 278 7.09 -13.71 -14.28
C LEU A 278 5.80 -13.45 -13.49
N LEU A 279 4.70 -13.20 -14.17
CA LEU A 279 3.41 -12.98 -13.54
C LEU A 279 2.92 -14.19 -12.72
N ASP A 280 3.21 -15.42 -13.13
CA ASP A 280 2.88 -16.60 -12.32
C ASP A 280 3.64 -16.59 -10.98
N GLU A 281 4.89 -16.12 -10.96
CA GLU A 281 5.67 -15.95 -9.74
C GLU A 281 5.13 -14.81 -8.86
N VAL A 282 4.79 -13.67 -9.46
CA VAL A 282 4.16 -12.53 -8.80
C VAL A 282 2.87 -12.98 -8.10
N ARG A 283 2.00 -13.71 -8.82
CA ARG A 283 0.74 -14.22 -8.28
C ARG A 283 0.97 -15.16 -7.11
N ARG A 284 1.90 -16.09 -7.23
CA ARG A 284 2.23 -17.05 -6.17
C ARG A 284 2.78 -16.34 -4.92
N ARG A 285 3.61 -15.32 -5.09
CA ARG A 285 4.22 -14.58 -3.98
C ARG A 285 3.22 -13.66 -3.28
N LEU A 286 2.45 -12.87 -4.03
CA LEU A 286 1.55 -11.85 -3.49
C LEU A 286 0.12 -12.35 -3.24
N HIS A 287 -0.19 -13.60 -3.61
CA HIS A 287 -1.55 -14.16 -3.57
C HIS A 287 -2.58 -13.29 -4.32
N VAL A 288 -2.18 -12.75 -5.47
CA VAL A 288 -3.03 -11.88 -6.30
C VAL A 288 -4.34 -12.62 -6.64
N PRO A 289 -5.52 -12.01 -6.38
CA PRO A 289 -6.78 -12.68 -6.65
C PRO A 289 -6.98 -12.94 -8.15
N LYS A 290 -7.85 -13.90 -8.46
CA LYS A 290 -7.96 -14.47 -9.81
C LYS A 290 -8.40 -13.43 -10.86
N GLU A 291 -9.29 -12.51 -10.49
CA GLU A 291 -9.83 -11.50 -11.42
C GLU A 291 -8.71 -10.54 -11.87
N GLU A 292 -7.98 -9.96 -10.91
CA GLU A 292 -6.84 -9.08 -11.14
C GLU A 292 -5.76 -9.78 -11.94
N PHE A 293 -5.38 -11.00 -11.53
CA PHE A 293 -4.34 -11.76 -12.21
C PHE A 293 -4.68 -12.06 -13.67
N THR A 294 -5.94 -12.39 -13.95
CA THR A 294 -6.38 -12.69 -15.32
C THR A 294 -6.18 -11.46 -16.21
N LEU A 295 -6.51 -10.27 -15.71
CA LEU A 295 -6.32 -9.02 -16.43
C LEU A 295 -4.83 -8.70 -16.62
N MET A 296 -4.02 -8.82 -15.56
CA MET A 296 -2.57 -8.61 -15.60
C MET A 296 -1.91 -9.46 -16.68
N ARG A 297 -2.24 -10.76 -16.72
CA ARG A 297 -1.65 -11.69 -17.70
C ARG A 297 -2.03 -11.36 -19.13
N VAL A 298 -3.30 -11.09 -19.37
CA VAL A 298 -3.78 -10.73 -20.72
C VAL A 298 -3.11 -9.46 -21.21
N VAL A 299 -2.98 -8.44 -20.36
CA VAL A 299 -2.31 -7.19 -20.73
C VAL A 299 -0.83 -7.42 -20.96
N ALA A 300 -0.10 -8.09 -20.07
CA ALA A 300 1.33 -8.36 -20.27
C ALA A 300 1.62 -9.15 -21.56
N GLU A 301 0.84 -10.18 -21.86
CA GLU A 301 1.04 -11.02 -23.06
C GLU A 301 0.58 -10.33 -24.36
N GLN A 302 -0.32 -9.35 -24.29
CA GLN A 302 -0.95 -8.74 -25.46
C GLN A 302 -0.72 -7.22 -25.60
N HIS A 303 0.02 -6.57 -24.71
CA HIS A 303 0.14 -5.10 -24.68
C HIS A 303 0.66 -4.54 -26.02
N LEU A 304 1.56 -5.25 -26.71
CA LEU A 304 2.04 -4.91 -28.06
C LEU A 304 0.93 -4.89 -29.14
N ARG A 305 -0.19 -5.57 -28.90
CA ARG A 305 -1.34 -5.68 -29.81
C ARG A 305 -2.52 -4.84 -29.34
N VAL A 306 -2.76 -4.78 -28.03
CA VAL A 306 -3.89 -4.07 -27.41
C VAL A 306 -3.85 -2.57 -27.75
N HIS A 307 -2.67 -1.93 -27.68
CA HIS A 307 -2.57 -0.50 -28.04
C HIS A 307 -2.81 -0.23 -29.54
N GLN A 308 -2.75 -1.27 -30.37
CA GLN A 308 -2.97 -1.21 -31.83
C GLN A 308 -4.34 -1.77 -32.24
N VAL A 309 -5.23 -2.14 -31.30
CA VAL A 309 -6.46 -2.88 -31.61
C VAL A 309 -7.29 -2.22 -32.71
N LEU A 310 -7.44 -0.89 -32.67
CA LEU A 310 -8.15 -0.09 -33.67
C LEU A 310 -7.46 -0.05 -35.05
N ALA A 311 -6.18 -0.41 -35.13
CA ALA A 311 -5.37 -0.48 -36.34
C ALA A 311 -5.20 -1.91 -36.89
N ILE A 312 -5.68 -2.95 -36.20
CA ILE A 312 -5.55 -4.35 -36.64
C ILE A 312 -6.47 -4.61 -37.84
N ARG A 313 -5.90 -4.65 -39.04
CA ARG A 313 -6.65 -4.92 -40.29
C ARG A 313 -6.83 -6.39 -40.64
N LYS A 314 -6.09 -7.31 -40.01
CA LYS A 314 -6.14 -8.76 -40.31
C LYS A 314 -7.19 -9.45 -39.43
N PRO A 315 -8.30 -9.99 -39.98
CA PRO A 315 -9.39 -10.56 -39.19
C PRO A 315 -8.97 -11.68 -38.24
N GLY A 316 -8.05 -12.57 -38.65
CA GLY A 316 -7.56 -13.64 -37.78
C GLY A 316 -6.76 -13.14 -36.57
N ARG A 317 -6.00 -12.04 -36.71
CA ARG A 317 -5.28 -11.41 -35.60
C ARG A 317 -6.23 -10.68 -34.65
N LEU A 318 -7.22 -9.99 -35.21
CA LEU A 318 -8.27 -9.34 -34.42
C LEU A 318 -9.07 -10.39 -33.64
N LEU A 319 -9.49 -11.47 -34.28
CA LEU A 319 -10.22 -12.56 -33.62
C LEU A 319 -9.39 -13.21 -32.50
N ALA A 320 -8.10 -13.47 -32.72
CA ALA A 320 -7.22 -14.03 -31.69
C ALA A 320 -7.07 -13.09 -30.48
N LEU A 321 -6.94 -11.77 -30.71
CA LEU A 321 -6.92 -10.78 -29.64
C LEU A 321 -8.26 -10.73 -28.90
N LEU A 322 -9.38 -10.63 -29.63
CA LEU A 322 -10.73 -10.63 -29.07
C LEU A 322 -11.01 -11.90 -28.25
N GLN A 323 -10.48 -13.05 -28.68
CA GLN A 323 -10.57 -14.31 -27.93
C GLN A 323 -9.71 -14.29 -26.66
N ALA A 324 -8.50 -13.73 -26.73
CA ALA A 324 -7.60 -13.62 -25.58
C ALA A 324 -8.12 -12.67 -24.50
N ILE A 325 -8.80 -11.58 -24.90
CA ILE A 325 -9.39 -10.61 -23.97
C ILE A 325 -10.82 -10.98 -23.56
N ARG A 326 -11.42 -12.01 -24.15
CA ARG A 326 -12.81 -12.41 -23.92
C ARG A 326 -13.06 -12.75 -22.44
N GLY A 327 -14.06 -12.12 -21.82
CA GLY A 327 -14.40 -12.36 -20.42
C GLY A 327 -13.46 -11.68 -19.43
N THR A 328 -12.60 -10.78 -19.90
CA THR A 328 -11.87 -9.83 -19.07
C THR A 328 -12.50 -8.44 -19.20
N ARG A 329 -12.26 -7.56 -18.22
CA ARG A 329 -12.70 -6.14 -18.31
C ARG A 329 -11.95 -5.33 -19.39
N VAL A 330 -11.01 -5.93 -20.13
CA VAL A 330 -10.29 -5.32 -21.27
C VAL A 330 -11.22 -4.96 -22.43
N GLU A 331 -12.51 -5.34 -22.38
CA GLU A 331 -13.53 -4.82 -23.32
C GLU A 331 -13.60 -3.29 -23.36
N GLN A 332 -13.01 -2.57 -22.38
CA GLN A 332 -12.65 -1.16 -22.52
C GLN A 332 -11.38 -0.97 -23.36
N GLU A 333 -11.41 -1.34 -24.64
CA GLU A 333 -10.28 -1.19 -25.57
C GLU A 333 -9.66 0.23 -25.54
N ALA A 334 -10.49 1.25 -25.31
CA ALA A 334 -10.07 2.65 -25.20
C ALA A 334 -9.21 2.95 -23.96
N PHE A 335 -9.40 2.24 -22.85
CA PHE A 335 -8.64 2.47 -21.62
C PHE A 335 -7.17 2.08 -21.83
N PHE A 336 -6.88 0.82 -22.11
CA PHE A 336 -5.49 0.38 -22.30
C PHE A 336 -4.83 0.97 -23.55
N ALA A 337 -5.59 1.29 -24.60
CA ALA A 337 -5.04 2.00 -25.75
C ALA A 337 -4.63 3.45 -25.45
N SER A 338 -5.17 4.07 -24.41
CA SER A 338 -4.74 5.40 -23.94
C SER A 338 -3.66 5.30 -22.86
N VAL A 339 -3.77 4.33 -21.95
CA VAL A 339 -2.85 4.13 -20.82
C VAL A 339 -1.46 3.63 -21.24
N LEU A 340 -1.37 2.82 -22.29
CA LEU A 340 -0.09 2.23 -22.73
C LEU A 340 0.64 3.06 -23.80
N LYS A 341 0.16 4.27 -24.12
CA LYS A 341 0.75 5.16 -25.15
C LYS A 341 1.54 6.33 -24.57
N VAL A 342 1.98 6.18 -23.33
CA VAL A 342 2.64 7.24 -22.55
C VAL A 342 4.02 7.57 -23.11
#